data_AF-A0A7S1ETJ3-F1
#
_entry.id   AF-A0A7S1ETJ3-F1
#
_cell.length_a   1.000
_cell.length_b   1.000
_cell.length_c   1.000
_cell.angle_alpha   90.00
_cell.angle_beta   90.00
_cell.angle_gamma   90.00
#
_symmetry.space_group_name_H-M   'P 1'
#
loop_
_entity.id
_entity.type
_entity.pdbx_description
1 polymer ?
#
loop_
_entity_poly.entity_id
_entity_poly.type
_entity_poly.pdbx_seq_one_letter_code
_entity_poly.pdbx_strand_id
1 'polypeptide(L)'
;ILLCTELKTKELIEMEEARKVAEGLCTFIDKSPSPYHAVESVRLRLETEGFQRIRESGSWKSQLNIGDKYYYTRNGTSIVAFVIGSKFKPNSTDSRFLIIGAHSDSPCFKVKPKSKIESNGYLQLGVECYGGALWYSWFDRDLTLAGRLILSNHTNKLVHIERPILRIP
;
A
#
# COMPACT_ATOMS: atom_id res chain seq x y z
N ILE A 1 -21.65 39.81 13.86
CA ILE A 1 -21.93 38.52 14.56
C ILE A 1 -22.13 37.41 13.53
N LEU A 2 -23.11 37.50 12.62
CA LEU A 2 -23.35 36.51 11.54
C LEU A 2 -22.10 36.10 10.73
N LEU A 3 -21.32 37.06 10.22
CA LEU A 3 -20.09 36.79 9.45
C LEU A 3 -19.01 36.05 10.25
N CYS A 4 -18.87 36.34 11.55
CA CYS A 4 -17.91 35.65 12.42
C CYS A 4 -18.36 34.23 12.77
N THR A 5 -19.67 33.98 12.85
CA THR A 5 -20.22 32.62 12.99
C THR A 5 -20.00 31.81 11.73
N GLU A 6 -20.26 32.36 10.54
CA GLU A 6 -20.06 31.66 9.26
C GLU A 6 -18.59 31.28 9.02
N LEU A 7 -17.66 32.18 9.33
CA LEU A 7 -16.22 31.88 9.25
C LEU A 7 -15.81 30.77 10.22
N LYS A 8 -16.29 30.81 11.47
CA LYS A 8 -16.03 29.74 12.45
C LYS A 8 -16.65 28.41 12.02
N THR A 9 -17.84 28.43 11.43
CA THR A 9 -18.48 27.21 10.92
C THR A 9 -17.70 26.63 9.75
N LYS A 10 -17.18 27.46 8.84
CA LYS A 10 -16.33 27.01 7.73
C LYS A 10 -15.01 26.40 8.22
N GLU A 11 -14.33 27.05 9.16
CA GLU A 11 -13.10 26.52 9.77
C GLU A 11 -13.34 25.17 10.47
N LEU A 12 -14.46 25.03 11.20
CA LEU A 12 -14.82 23.77 11.85
C LEU A 12 -15.10 22.65 10.84
N ILE A 13 -15.74 22.95 9.70
CA ILE A 13 -15.98 21.98 8.62
C ILE A 13 -14.65 21.54 8.00
N GLU A 14 -13.74 22.47 7.70
CA GLU A 14 -12.42 22.17 7.13
C GLU A 14 -11.57 21.32 8.10
N MET A 15 -11.60 21.61 9.40
CA MET A 15 -10.91 20.80 10.41
C MET A 15 -11.45 19.37 10.50
N GLU A 16 -12.78 19.21 10.43
CA GLU A 16 -13.41 17.90 10.48
C GLU A 16 -13.11 17.06 9.24
N GLU A 17 -13.06 17.70 8.06
CA GLU A 17 -12.62 17.04 6.82
C GLU A 17 -11.14 16.61 6.90
N ALA A 18 -10.25 17.49 7.38
CA ALA A 18 -8.84 17.17 7.57
C ALA A 18 -8.66 16.00 8.55
N ARG A 19 -9.43 15.96 9.64
CA ARG A 19 -9.43 14.86 10.62
C ARG A 19 -9.83 13.54 9.96
N LYS A 20 -10.91 13.52 9.18
CA LYS A 20 -11.35 12.32 8.45
C LYS A 20 -10.28 11.80 7.48
N VAL A 21 -9.59 12.70 6.77
CA VAL A 21 -8.49 12.33 5.87
C VAL A 21 -7.34 11.69 6.67
N ALA A 22 -6.95 12.30 7.79
CA ALA A 22 -5.89 11.78 8.65
C ALA A 22 -6.24 10.40 9.23
N GLU A 23 -7.47 10.20 9.71
CA GLU A 23 -7.95 8.90 10.21
C GLU A 23 -7.98 7.83 9.10
N GLY A 24 -8.38 8.22 7.88
CA GLY A 24 -8.33 7.36 6.70
C GLY A 24 -6.91 6.96 6.31
N LEU A 25 -5.93 7.84 6.55
CA LEU A 25 -4.50 7.55 6.38
C LEU A 25 -3.98 6.61 7.47
N CYS A 26 -4.26 6.86 8.75
CA CYS A 26 -3.88 5.95 9.84
C CYS A 26 -4.42 4.54 9.58
N THR A 27 -5.70 4.44 9.23
CA THR A 27 -6.33 3.16 8.87
C THR A 27 -5.67 2.49 7.67
N PHE A 28 -5.20 3.26 6.69
CA PHE A 28 -4.45 2.72 5.55
C PHE A 28 -3.11 2.15 5.99
N ILE A 29 -2.37 2.88 6.82
CA ILE A 29 -1.05 2.48 7.34
C ILE A 29 -1.18 1.21 8.18
N ASP A 30 -2.13 1.16 9.11
CA ASP A 30 -2.37 0.01 9.99
C ASP A 30 -2.68 -1.27 9.20
N LYS A 31 -3.43 -1.14 8.09
CA LYS A 31 -3.75 -2.25 7.18
C LYS A 31 -2.61 -2.60 6.22
N SER A 32 -1.51 -1.85 6.22
CA SER A 32 -0.43 -1.98 5.23
C SER A 32 0.94 -2.29 5.86
N PRO A 33 1.07 -3.32 6.73
CA PRO A 33 2.32 -3.62 7.44
C PRO A 33 3.46 -4.14 6.52
N SER A 34 3.19 -4.36 5.24
CA SER A 34 4.22 -4.65 4.23
C SER A 34 3.79 -4.13 2.86
N PRO A 35 4.70 -4.01 1.88
CA PRO A 35 4.37 -3.51 0.54
C PRO A 35 3.26 -4.32 -0.15
N TYR A 36 3.17 -5.61 0.17
CA TYR A 36 2.12 -6.49 -0.33
C TYR A 36 0.73 -6.09 0.20
N HIS A 37 0.65 -5.73 1.48
CA HIS A 37 -0.59 -5.29 2.11
C HIS A 37 -0.97 -3.86 1.71
N ALA A 38 0.03 -3.00 1.44
CA ALA A 38 -0.20 -1.68 0.86
C ALA A 38 -0.87 -1.79 -0.52
N VAL A 39 -0.33 -2.63 -1.41
CA VAL A 39 -0.94 -2.90 -2.72
C VAL A 39 -2.34 -3.51 -2.59
N GLU A 40 -2.54 -4.44 -1.66
CA GLU A 40 -3.87 -5.03 -1.42
C GLU A 40 -4.88 -3.99 -0.92
N SER A 41 -4.48 -3.11 -0.01
CA SER A 41 -5.32 -2.03 0.47
C SER A 41 -5.69 -1.05 -0.64
N VAL A 42 -4.76 -0.71 -1.53
CA VAL A 42 -5.04 0.13 -2.72
C VAL A 42 -5.95 -0.62 -3.70
N ARG A 43 -5.70 -1.91 -3.94
CA ARG A 43 -6.52 -2.77 -4.82
C ARG A 43 -7.99 -2.74 -4.40
N LEU A 44 -8.26 -2.99 -3.12
CA LEU A 44 -9.61 -3.02 -2.57
C LEU A 44 -10.31 -1.66 -2.69
N ARG A 45 -9.58 -0.56 -2.45
CA ARG A 45 -10.11 0.80 -2.63
C ARG A 45 -10.45 1.07 -4.10
N LEU A 46 -9.55 0.74 -5.03
CA LEU A 46 -9.78 0.90 -6.47
C LEU A 46 -11.00 0.09 -6.93
N GLU A 47 -11.14 -1.16 -6.49
CA GLU A 47 -12.30 -2.00 -6.83
C GLU A 47 -13.61 -1.44 -6.28
N THR A 48 -13.59 -0.89 -5.06
CA THR A 48 -14.75 -0.20 -4.46
C THR A 48 -15.15 1.03 -5.29
N GLU A 49 -14.15 1.74 -5.83
CA GLU A 49 -14.34 2.85 -6.77
C GLU A 49 -14.60 2.38 -8.21
N GLY A 50 -14.85 1.09 -8.47
CA GLY A 50 -15.24 0.57 -9.78
C GLY A 50 -14.11 0.48 -10.81
N PHE A 51 -12.85 0.49 -10.38
CA PHE A 51 -11.74 0.17 -11.28
C PHE A 51 -11.73 -1.31 -11.66
N GLN A 52 -11.47 -1.59 -12.93
CA GLN A 52 -11.40 -2.95 -13.46
C GLN A 52 -9.97 -3.47 -13.42
N ARG A 53 -9.78 -4.68 -12.88
CA ARG A 53 -8.48 -5.34 -12.89
C ARG A 53 -8.16 -5.87 -14.30
N ILE A 54 -7.00 -5.50 -14.83
CA ILE A 54 -6.44 -6.09 -16.05
C ILE A 54 -5.18 -6.89 -15.74
N ARG A 55 -4.83 -7.82 -16.62
CA ARG A 55 -3.58 -8.60 -16.52
C ARG A 55 -2.46 -7.82 -17.21
N GLU A 56 -1.32 -7.68 -16.53
CA GLU A 56 -0.13 -7.07 -17.13
C GLU A 56 0.35 -7.85 -18.36
N SER A 57 0.23 -9.18 -18.31
CA SER A 57 0.53 -10.06 -19.44
C SER A 57 -0.60 -10.08 -20.46
N GLY A 58 -0.26 -9.94 -21.73
CA GLY A 58 -1.19 -10.10 -22.87
C GLY A 58 -1.55 -8.77 -23.52
N SER A 59 -2.41 -8.85 -24.54
CA SER A 59 -2.88 -7.67 -25.28
C SER A 59 -4.02 -6.99 -24.53
N TRP A 60 -3.95 -5.67 -24.41
CA TRP A 60 -5.01 -4.83 -23.82
C TRP A 60 -6.00 -4.28 -24.86
N LYS A 61 -5.78 -4.52 -26.16
CA LYS A 61 -6.53 -3.86 -27.25
C LYS A 61 -8.05 -4.02 -27.17
N SER A 62 -8.53 -5.17 -26.69
CA SER A 62 -9.97 -5.46 -26.56
C SER A 62 -10.50 -5.25 -25.14
N GLN A 63 -9.66 -4.82 -24.20
CA GLN A 63 -10.01 -4.66 -22.78
C GLN A 63 -10.18 -3.19 -22.38
N LEU A 64 -9.52 -2.27 -23.09
CA LEU A 64 -9.52 -0.85 -22.76
C LEU A 64 -10.55 -0.09 -23.56
N ASN A 65 -11.40 0.66 -22.86
CA ASN A 65 -12.37 1.57 -23.43
C ASN A 65 -12.10 3.01 -22.96
N ILE A 66 -12.42 3.96 -23.83
CA ILE A 66 -12.41 5.38 -23.48
C ILE A 66 -13.50 5.64 -22.44
N GLY A 67 -13.18 6.38 -21.38
CA GLY A 67 -14.08 6.67 -20.26
C GLY A 67 -13.95 5.71 -19.08
N ASP A 68 -13.29 4.57 -19.26
CA ASP A 68 -13.15 3.53 -18.23
C ASP A 68 -11.89 3.70 -17.37
N LYS A 69 -11.85 2.93 -16.28
CA LYS A 69 -10.83 2.97 -15.22
C LYS A 69 -10.29 1.58 -14.94
N TYR A 70 -8.97 1.46 -14.90
CA TYR A 70 -8.28 0.18 -14.87
C TYR A 70 -7.12 0.18 -13.90
N TYR A 71 -6.76 -1.00 -13.42
CA TYR A 71 -5.52 -1.18 -12.69
C TYR A 71 -4.88 -2.55 -12.97
N TYR A 72 -3.58 -2.64 -12.79
CA TYR A 72 -2.86 -3.92 -12.73
C TYR A 72 -1.81 -3.88 -11.62
N THR A 73 -1.35 -5.06 -11.21
CA THR A 73 -0.32 -5.23 -10.19
C THR A 73 0.85 -6.02 -10.75
N ARG A 74 2.07 -5.62 -10.43
CA ARG A 74 3.29 -6.39 -10.71
C ARG A 74 3.90 -6.89 -9.41
N ASN A 75 4.21 -8.19 -9.36
CA ASN A 75 4.73 -8.89 -8.17
C ASN A 75 3.86 -8.77 -6.90
N GLY A 76 2.68 -8.15 -6.95
CA GLY A 76 1.90 -7.81 -5.76
C GLY A 76 2.55 -6.76 -4.86
N THR A 77 3.63 -6.10 -5.29
CA THR A 77 4.30 -5.01 -4.55
C THR A 77 4.30 -3.69 -5.32
N SER A 78 3.77 -3.67 -6.53
CA SER A 78 3.57 -2.45 -7.30
C SER A 78 2.18 -2.49 -7.91
N ILE A 79 1.52 -1.34 -7.95
CA ILE A 79 0.20 -1.17 -8.53
C ILE A 79 0.21 0.07 -9.42
N VAL A 80 -0.37 -0.08 -10.61
CA VAL A 80 -0.58 1.02 -11.54
C VAL A 80 -2.08 1.09 -11.78
N ALA A 81 -2.67 2.25 -11.50
CA ALA A 81 -4.06 2.55 -11.74
C ALA A 81 -4.14 3.75 -12.69
N PHE A 82 -5.07 3.70 -13.63
CA PHE A 82 -5.26 4.77 -14.61
C PHE A 82 -6.71 4.88 -15.04
N VAL A 83 -7.10 6.09 -15.44
CA VAL A 83 -8.42 6.41 -16.00
C VAL A 83 -8.19 6.91 -17.41
N ILE A 84 -8.93 6.36 -18.38
CA ILE A 84 -8.90 6.84 -19.75
C ILE A 84 -9.97 7.92 -19.87
N GLY A 85 -9.56 9.18 -19.96
CA GLY A 85 -10.51 10.30 -20.03
C GLY A 85 -11.47 10.18 -21.21
N SER A 86 -12.73 10.60 -21.05
CA SER A 86 -13.78 10.45 -22.06
C SER A 86 -13.50 11.17 -23.39
N LYS A 87 -12.61 12.16 -23.39
CA LYS A 87 -12.15 12.90 -24.58
C LYS A 87 -10.77 12.46 -25.07
N PHE A 88 -10.20 11.41 -24.47
CA PHE A 88 -8.90 10.88 -24.88
C PHE A 88 -8.95 10.41 -26.33
N LYS A 89 -7.98 10.85 -27.12
CA LYS A 89 -7.82 10.47 -28.53
C LYS A 89 -6.45 9.82 -28.68
N PRO A 90 -6.39 8.50 -28.97
CA PRO A 90 -5.12 7.83 -29.26
C PRO A 90 -4.36 8.55 -30.38
N ASN A 91 -3.03 8.68 -30.24
CA ASN A 91 -2.14 9.32 -31.22
C ASN A 91 -2.45 10.79 -31.54
N SER A 92 -3.19 11.50 -30.68
CA SER A 92 -3.44 12.93 -30.79
C SER A 92 -2.56 13.74 -29.85
N THR A 93 -2.08 14.90 -30.31
CA THR A 93 -1.35 15.89 -29.50
C THR A 93 -2.21 16.58 -28.45
N ASP A 94 -3.54 16.46 -28.54
CA ASP A 94 -4.49 17.06 -27.59
C ASP A 94 -4.67 16.22 -26.32
N SER A 95 -4.19 14.97 -26.33
CA SER A 95 -4.25 14.06 -25.19
C SER A 95 -2.95 14.11 -24.38
N ARG A 96 -3.05 14.09 -23.05
CA ARG A 96 -1.90 14.15 -22.14
C ARG A 96 -2.04 13.12 -21.03
N PHE A 97 -0.91 12.68 -20.51
CA PHE A 97 -0.86 11.88 -19.28
C PHE A 97 -0.59 12.79 -18.09
N LEU A 98 -1.42 12.69 -17.07
CA LEU A 98 -1.12 13.21 -15.74
C LEU A 98 -0.73 12.02 -14.87
N ILE A 99 0.52 11.98 -14.41
CA ILE A 99 1.08 10.84 -13.70
C ILE A 99 1.52 11.31 -12.32
N ILE A 100 1.06 10.59 -11.30
CA ILE A 100 1.50 10.74 -9.91
C ILE A 100 2.24 9.45 -9.54
N GLY A 101 3.48 9.59 -9.11
CA GLY A 101 4.33 8.48 -8.68
C GLY A 101 4.55 8.52 -7.17
N ALA A 102 4.47 7.35 -6.54
CA ALA A 102 4.87 7.10 -5.16
C ALA A 102 5.46 5.69 -5.07
N HIS A 103 5.96 5.30 -3.89
CA HIS A 103 6.46 3.95 -3.62
C HIS A 103 5.71 3.33 -2.43
N SER A 104 5.59 2.00 -2.42
CA SER A 104 4.79 1.25 -1.45
C SER A 104 5.60 0.61 -0.34
N ASP A 105 6.91 0.76 -0.37
CA ASP A 105 7.85 0.18 0.58
C ASP A 105 8.40 1.20 1.57
N SER A 106 8.94 0.69 2.66
CA SER A 106 9.56 1.50 3.70
C SER A 106 10.73 0.72 4.29
N PRO A 107 11.76 1.39 4.84
CA PRO A 107 12.85 0.71 5.52
C PRO A 107 12.34 -0.20 6.65
N CYS A 108 12.82 -1.44 6.71
CA CYS A 108 12.37 -2.44 7.67
C CYS A 108 13.38 -3.58 7.87
N PHE A 109 13.07 -4.49 8.79
CA PHE A 109 13.72 -5.79 8.85
C PHE A 109 12.96 -6.82 8.01
N LYS A 110 13.68 -7.55 7.15
CA LYS A 110 13.13 -8.70 6.41
C LYS A 110 13.70 -10.00 6.97
N VAL A 111 12.88 -11.03 7.00
CA VAL A 111 13.31 -12.37 7.44
C VAL A 111 14.21 -12.98 6.37
N LYS A 112 15.40 -13.43 6.77
CA LYS A 112 16.32 -14.13 5.85
C LYS A 112 15.74 -15.48 5.40
N PRO A 113 16.05 -15.96 4.18
CA PRO A 113 15.61 -17.30 3.76
C PRO A 113 16.05 -18.43 4.69
N LYS A 114 17.26 -18.31 5.26
CA LYS A 114 17.76 -19.12 6.37
C LYS A 114 17.80 -18.26 7.62
N SER A 115 16.73 -18.27 8.41
CA SER A 115 16.54 -17.37 9.54
C SER A 115 16.63 -18.04 10.91
N LYS A 116 16.68 -19.37 11.00
CA LYS A 116 16.80 -20.05 12.29
C LYS A 116 18.18 -19.78 12.90
N ILE A 117 18.20 -19.18 14.10
CA ILE A 117 19.40 -18.98 14.91
C ILE A 117 19.08 -19.47 16.33
N GLU A 118 19.97 -20.25 16.94
CA GLU A 118 19.86 -20.66 18.34
C GLU A 118 21.09 -20.14 19.08
N SER A 119 20.89 -19.30 20.09
CA SER A 119 21.98 -18.67 20.85
C SER A 119 21.51 -18.29 22.24
N ASN A 120 22.36 -18.51 23.25
CA ASN A 120 22.12 -18.14 24.65
C ASN A 120 20.77 -18.63 25.22
N GLY A 121 20.31 -19.82 24.79
CA GLY A 121 19.02 -20.40 25.22
C GLY A 121 17.79 -19.81 24.51
N TYR A 122 17.96 -18.93 23.54
CA TYR A 122 16.88 -18.33 22.76
C TYR A 122 16.83 -18.87 21.32
N LEU A 123 15.61 -19.10 20.83
CA LEU A 123 15.34 -19.22 19.41
C LEU A 123 15.16 -17.81 18.84
N GLN A 124 16.08 -17.43 17.95
CA GLN A 124 16.13 -16.11 17.33
C GLN A 124 15.77 -16.19 15.85
N LEU A 125 15.27 -15.07 15.32
CA LEU A 125 14.93 -14.90 13.92
C LEU A 125 15.96 -14.01 13.22
N GLY A 126 16.78 -14.61 12.38
CA GLY A 126 17.75 -13.90 11.54
C GLY A 126 17.06 -13.00 10.53
N VAL A 127 17.39 -11.71 10.58
CA VAL A 127 16.85 -10.67 9.70
C VAL A 127 17.94 -9.99 8.87
N GLU A 128 17.52 -9.32 7.80
CA GLU A 128 18.32 -8.39 6.99
C GLU A 128 17.72 -6.98 7.07
N CYS A 129 18.59 -5.97 7.05
CA CYS A 129 18.16 -4.58 6.96
C CYS A 129 17.75 -4.26 5.52
N TYR A 130 16.56 -3.70 5.34
CA TYR A 130 16.08 -3.20 4.07
C TYR A 130 15.94 -1.67 4.11
N GLY A 131 16.58 -0.97 3.18
CA GLY A 131 16.59 0.50 3.14
C GLY A 131 17.53 1.13 4.17
N GLY A 132 17.35 2.43 4.44
CA GLY A 132 18.16 3.19 5.42
C GLY A 132 17.31 3.74 6.55
N ALA A 133 16.96 2.89 7.53
CA ALA A 133 16.18 3.30 8.69
C ALA A 133 17.07 3.82 9.83
N LEU A 134 16.44 4.49 10.80
CA LEU A 134 17.01 4.72 12.13
C LEU A 134 16.92 3.42 12.94
N TRP A 135 17.87 2.48 12.76
CA TRP A 135 17.76 1.11 13.30
C TRP A 135 17.57 1.02 14.81
N TYR A 136 18.12 1.96 15.57
CA TYR A 136 17.97 2.00 17.02
C TYR A 136 16.50 2.23 17.46
N SER A 137 15.63 2.79 16.62
CA SER A 137 14.21 2.99 16.96
C SER A 137 13.39 1.70 16.99
N TRP A 138 13.95 0.62 16.43
CA TRP A 138 13.36 -0.72 16.40
C TRP A 138 13.70 -1.56 17.63
N PHE A 139 14.71 -1.14 18.39
CA PHE A 139 14.98 -1.74 19.70
C PHE A 139 13.81 -1.46 20.61
N ASP A 140 13.54 -2.41 21.49
CA ASP A 140 12.49 -2.31 22.47
C ASP A 140 11.09 -2.05 21.91
N ARG A 141 10.81 -2.59 20.71
CA ARG A 141 9.49 -2.58 20.09
C ARG A 141 8.83 -3.95 20.12
N ASP A 142 7.52 -3.94 20.29
CA ASP A 142 6.66 -5.10 20.13
C ASP A 142 6.46 -5.35 18.64
N LEU A 143 7.23 -6.29 18.09
CA LEU A 143 7.29 -6.54 16.65
C LEU A 143 6.45 -7.76 16.26
N THR A 144 5.99 -7.75 15.01
CA THR A 144 5.30 -8.87 14.38
C THR A 144 5.82 -9.13 12.96
N LEU A 145 5.25 -10.12 12.28
CA LEU A 145 5.55 -10.48 10.90
C LEU A 145 4.36 -10.21 10.00
N ALA A 146 4.64 -9.55 8.88
CA ALA A 146 3.72 -9.40 7.77
C ALA A 146 4.44 -9.59 6.43
N GLY A 147 3.78 -10.23 5.48
CA GLY A 147 4.39 -10.52 4.18
C GLY A 147 3.52 -11.39 3.31
N ARG A 148 4.20 -12.15 2.43
CA ARG A 148 3.58 -13.06 1.47
C ARG A 148 4.24 -14.42 1.57
N LEU A 149 3.42 -15.46 1.54
CA LEU A 149 3.84 -16.85 1.39
C LEU A 149 3.56 -17.30 -0.05
N ILE A 150 4.51 -18.01 -0.64
CA ILE A 150 4.29 -18.80 -1.85
C ILE A 150 4.10 -20.23 -1.40
N LEU A 151 2.91 -20.78 -1.63
CA LEU A 151 2.55 -22.13 -1.21
C LEU A 151 3.00 -23.16 -2.25
N SER A 152 3.00 -24.44 -1.88
CA SER A 152 3.42 -25.54 -2.75
C SER A 152 2.57 -25.67 -4.02
N ASN A 153 1.31 -25.23 -3.99
CA ASN A 153 0.44 -25.14 -5.16
C ASN A 153 0.67 -23.86 -6.00
N HIS A 154 1.79 -23.17 -5.81
CA HIS A 154 2.18 -21.92 -6.47
C HIS A 154 1.22 -20.73 -6.24
N THR A 155 0.31 -20.83 -5.27
CA THR A 155 -0.55 -19.70 -4.89
C THR A 155 0.16 -18.77 -3.93
N ASN A 156 -0.22 -17.49 -3.99
CA ASN A 156 0.27 -16.46 -3.10
C ASN A 156 -0.75 -16.20 -2.00
N LYS A 157 -0.33 -16.18 -0.74
CA LYS A 157 -1.17 -15.82 0.39
C LYS A 157 -0.51 -14.71 1.21
N LEU A 158 -1.26 -13.64 1.48
CA LEU A 158 -0.80 -12.62 2.42
C LEU A 158 -0.96 -13.14 3.85
N VAL A 159 0.01 -12.81 4.68
CA VAL A 159 0.02 -13.18 6.10
C VAL A 159 0.39 -11.96 6.92
N HIS A 160 -0.36 -11.76 8.00
CA HIS A 160 -0.09 -10.80 9.04
C HIS A 160 -0.46 -11.46 10.38
N ILE A 161 0.48 -11.50 11.32
CA ILE A 161 0.23 -12.03 12.66
C ILE A 161 -0.18 -10.84 13.53
N GLU A 162 -1.47 -10.67 13.82
CA GLU A 162 -2.01 -9.52 14.55
C GLU A 162 -1.81 -9.63 16.08
N ARG A 163 -0.57 -9.90 16.48
CA ARG A 163 -0.10 -9.91 17.87
C ARG A 163 1.43 -9.83 17.90
N PRO A 164 2.02 -9.27 18.95
CA PRO A 164 3.47 -9.22 19.09
C PRO A 164 4.04 -10.63 19.29
N ILE A 165 5.08 -10.94 18.52
CA ILE A 165 5.77 -12.25 18.54
C ILE A 165 7.29 -12.13 18.48
N LEU A 166 7.82 -10.93 18.27
CA LEU A 166 9.24 -10.66 18.12
C LEU A 166 9.62 -9.42 18.94
N ARG A 167 10.88 -9.38 19.36
CA ARG A 167 11.48 -8.28 20.10
C ARG A 167 12.96 -8.20 19.71
N ILE A 168 13.46 -6.99 19.53
CA ILE A 168 14.90 -6.71 19.49
C ILE A 168 15.20 -6.07 20.85
N PRO A 169 15.71 -6.84 21.82
CA PRO A 169 16.05 -6.32 23.14
C PRO A 169 17.29 -5.43 23.08
#